data_AF-I2NU15-F1
#
_entry.id   AF-I2NU15-F1
#
_cell.length_a   1.000
_cell.length_b   1.000
_cell.length_c   1.000
_cell.angle_alpha   90.00
_cell.angle_beta   90.00
_cell.angle_gamma   90.00
#
_symmetry.space_group_name_H-M   'P 1'
#
loop_
_entity.id
_entity.type
_entity.pdbx_description
1 polymer ?
#
loop_
_entity_poly.entity_id
_entity_poly.type
_entity_poly.pdbx_seq_one_letter_code
_entity_poly.pdbx_strand_id
1 'polypeptide(L)'
;MLLLVLFCMILCLLVIAAFIVASIRRKRFAYDVSRDYEYGQLPKSATVSLREGELILPDTIGANDTVIARINVKSGWLGRLVMPWIGVKTNRGEWRAYVEHGGNGARYLNLTDTFDDGSRKITLSGNRVSLPDQEVELSVYPRECLSGKKILVLAPHADDAELAAYGLYEKHAADTLVVTITAGEGGSFHYNNLYARNPEQMQAQYLQKGRMRVWNSLTVPLLAGVSSENILQLGYFDSTLQVMKQNPDADVKSTKLDTADVNLFRRANTSPLSKGLNGGSNWRGLVNNLAYIIETFQPDIIVSPSPNIDAHKDHQYTTIAAVEALKQLDYRKGSLFLHTLHFLSDDFPIGKSGSMLSLPPMFGQPFHFHSVYSLPLNKEEQNRKLLALDAMNDIRPNANGYADWKTMIFRGLNGLRHHVFDIDKDLVNRFVRSNELFYVVPVSDVHQEDSYQKIVQCG
;
A
#
# COMPACT_ATOMS: atom_id res chain seq x y z
N MET A 1 17.06 52.71 -13.44
CA MET A 1 16.36 52.06 -14.57
C MET A 1 16.88 50.64 -14.82
N LEU A 2 18.18 50.42 -15.07
CA LEU A 2 18.74 49.07 -15.33
C LEU A 2 18.48 48.04 -14.22
N LEU A 3 18.66 48.42 -12.94
CA LEU A 3 18.37 47.57 -11.78
C LEU A 3 16.89 47.15 -11.69
N LEU A 4 15.97 48.06 -12.03
CA LEU A 4 14.53 47.79 -12.04
C LEU A 4 14.18 46.82 -13.18
N VAL A 5 14.76 47.01 -14.37
CA VAL A 5 14.57 46.11 -15.51
C VAL A 5 15.11 44.71 -15.18
N LEU A 6 16.30 44.61 -14.60
CA LEU A 6 16.89 43.34 -14.18
C LEU A 6 16.03 42.65 -13.12
N PHE A 7 15.55 43.39 -12.12
CA PHE A 7 14.64 42.87 -11.09
C PHE A 7 13.34 42.33 -11.71
N CYS A 8 12.71 43.09 -12.61
CA CYS A 8 11.51 42.63 -13.32
C CYS A 8 11.77 41.39 -14.17
N MET A 9 12.91 41.31 -14.87
CA MET A 9 13.29 40.12 -15.64
C MET A 9 13.46 38.88 -14.75
N ILE A 10 14.17 39.02 -13.62
CA ILE A 10 14.35 37.93 -12.66
C ILE A 10 13.00 37.47 -12.11
N LEU A 11 12.14 38.43 -11.73
CA LEU A 11 10.80 38.12 -11.24
C LEU A 11 9.96 37.37 -12.28
N CYS A 12 9.97 37.82 -13.54
CA CYS A 12 9.30 37.13 -14.64
C CYS A 12 9.81 35.70 -14.83
N LEU A 13 11.14 35.50 -14.80
CA LEU A 13 11.75 34.17 -14.90
C LEU A 13 11.34 33.25 -13.74
N LEU A 14 11.29 33.78 -12.52
CA LEU A 14 10.84 33.02 -11.34
C LEU A 14 9.36 32.62 -11.44
N VAL A 15 8.51 33.51 -11.95
CA VAL A 15 7.08 33.21 -12.17
C VAL A 15 6.91 32.12 -13.24
N ILE A 16 7.65 32.22 -14.35
CA ILE A 16 7.63 31.19 -15.41
C ILE A 16 8.13 29.85 -14.85
N ALA A 17 9.24 29.84 -14.12
CA ALA A 17 9.78 28.65 -13.49
C ALA A 17 8.78 28.02 -12.51
N ALA A 18 8.12 28.83 -11.69
CA ALA A 18 7.06 28.36 -10.79
C ALA A 18 5.90 27.73 -11.58
N PHE A 19 5.44 28.34 -12.67
CA PHE A 19 4.38 27.76 -13.50
C PHE A 19 4.78 26.42 -14.11
N ILE A 20 6.02 26.29 -14.59
CA ILE A 20 6.56 25.03 -15.12
C ILE A 20 6.60 23.97 -14.01
N VAL A 21 7.13 24.28 -12.83
CA VAL A 21 7.19 23.36 -11.69
C VAL A 21 5.78 22.91 -11.27
N ALA A 22 4.84 23.84 -11.14
CA ALA A 22 3.45 23.54 -10.81
C ALA A 22 2.79 22.60 -11.83
N SER A 23 3.06 22.83 -13.13
CA SER A 23 2.57 21.99 -14.22
C SER A 23 3.14 20.58 -14.15
N ILE A 24 4.45 20.43 -13.95
CA ILE A 24 5.13 19.13 -13.81
C ILE A 24 4.57 18.36 -12.61
N ARG A 25 4.48 19.02 -11.45
CA ARG A 25 3.96 18.44 -10.21
C ARG A 25 2.51 17.97 -10.32
N ARG A 26 1.67 18.71 -11.05
CA ARG A 26 0.28 18.27 -11.33
C ARG A 26 0.23 17.07 -12.28
N LYS A 27 1.06 17.08 -13.34
CA LYS A 27 1.13 15.99 -14.35
C LYS A 27 1.68 14.68 -13.79
N ARG A 28 2.25 14.69 -12.59
CA ARG A 28 2.68 13.49 -11.86
C ARG A 28 1.53 12.51 -11.67
N PHE A 29 0.35 13.01 -11.31
CA PHE A 29 -0.82 12.16 -11.08
C PHE A 29 -1.42 11.67 -12.40
N ALA A 30 -1.66 10.36 -12.50
CA ALA A 30 -2.24 9.72 -13.70
C ALA A 30 -3.75 10.01 -13.91
N TYR A 31 -4.32 10.93 -13.14
CA TYR A 31 -5.74 11.26 -13.14
C TYR A 31 -5.93 12.77 -12.96
N ASP A 32 -7.14 13.26 -13.29
CA ASP A 32 -7.44 14.67 -13.08
C ASP A 32 -7.70 14.98 -11.60
N VAL A 33 -6.75 15.66 -10.98
CA VAL A 33 -6.80 16.10 -9.58
C VAL A 33 -7.93 17.11 -9.29
N SER A 34 -8.62 17.65 -10.29
CA SER A 34 -9.82 18.47 -10.06
C SER A 34 -11.14 17.69 -10.01
N ARG A 35 -11.11 16.37 -10.23
CA ARG A 35 -12.30 15.53 -10.10
C ARG A 35 -12.57 15.18 -8.64
N ASP A 36 -13.85 15.04 -8.32
CA ASP A 36 -14.31 14.47 -7.06
C ASP A 36 -13.89 12.99 -6.98
N TYR A 37 -13.45 12.57 -5.81
CA TYR A 37 -13.39 11.14 -5.51
C TYR A 37 -14.82 10.64 -5.29
N GLU A 38 -15.18 9.57 -5.98
CA GLU A 38 -16.53 9.03 -6.00
C GLU A 38 -16.51 7.61 -5.44
N TYR A 39 -17.10 7.42 -4.26
CA TYR A 39 -17.26 6.13 -3.61
C TYR A 39 -18.75 5.85 -3.40
N GLY A 40 -19.42 5.30 -4.42
CA GLY A 40 -20.86 5.06 -4.39
C GLY A 40 -21.33 4.01 -3.37
N GLN A 41 -20.43 3.18 -2.86
CA GLN A 41 -20.74 2.11 -1.91
C GLN A 41 -20.60 2.53 -0.44
N LEU A 42 -20.03 3.70 -0.16
CA LEU A 42 -19.90 4.15 1.22
C LEU A 42 -21.27 4.54 1.80
N PRO A 43 -21.59 4.12 3.03
CA PRO A 43 -22.84 4.48 3.68
C PRO A 43 -22.81 5.97 4.04
N LYS A 44 -23.98 6.61 3.95
CA LYS A 44 -24.22 7.94 4.52
C LYS A 44 -24.73 7.77 5.95
N SER A 45 -23.83 7.43 6.87
CA SER A 45 -24.18 7.10 8.25
C SER A 45 -24.62 8.33 9.04
N ALA A 46 -24.01 9.49 8.80
CA ALA A 46 -24.38 10.76 9.40
C ALA A 46 -23.96 11.94 8.52
N THR A 47 -24.50 13.13 8.81
CA THR A 47 -24.08 14.40 8.20
C THR A 47 -23.80 15.40 9.31
N VAL A 48 -22.67 16.11 9.21
CA VAL A 48 -22.25 17.14 10.16
C VAL A 48 -21.82 18.39 9.43
N SER A 49 -21.95 19.55 10.08
CA SER A 49 -21.49 20.81 9.50
C SER A 49 -20.03 21.08 9.86
N LEU A 50 -19.23 21.44 8.87
CA LEU A 50 -17.92 22.07 9.04
C LEU A 50 -18.10 23.58 8.98
N ARG A 51 -17.87 24.28 10.09
CA ARG A 51 -18.02 25.75 10.22
C ARG A 51 -16.77 26.34 10.84
N GLU A 52 -16.17 27.33 10.19
CA GLU A 52 -14.95 28.00 10.68
C GLU A 52 -13.80 27.02 11.03
N GLY A 53 -13.73 25.90 10.30
CA GLY A 53 -12.75 24.85 10.55
C GLY A 53 -13.09 23.91 11.71
N GLU A 54 -14.25 24.03 12.35
CA GLU A 54 -14.70 23.14 13.41
C GLU A 54 -15.76 22.15 12.91
N LEU A 55 -15.62 20.89 13.32
CA LEU A 55 -16.54 19.80 13.06
C LEU A 55 -16.77 19.03 14.36
N ILE A 56 -18.02 18.70 14.66
CA ILE A 56 -18.39 17.95 15.86
C ILE A 56 -19.03 16.64 15.41
N LEU A 57 -18.45 15.51 15.82
CA LEU A 57 -19.02 14.19 15.54
C LEU A 57 -20.23 13.91 16.44
N PRO A 58 -21.28 13.22 15.94
CA PRO A 58 -22.41 12.81 16.77
C PRO A 58 -22.01 11.81 17.86
N ASP A 59 -22.71 11.82 19.00
CA ASP A 59 -22.47 10.89 20.11
C ASP A 59 -22.74 9.43 19.77
N THR A 60 -23.50 9.18 18.70
CA THR A 60 -23.79 7.83 18.19
C THR A 60 -22.57 7.16 17.53
N ILE A 61 -21.54 7.93 17.17
CA ILE A 61 -20.28 7.40 16.64
C ILE A 61 -19.38 7.03 17.82
N GLY A 62 -18.97 5.76 17.90
CA GLY A 62 -18.07 5.26 18.93
C GLY A 62 -16.62 5.69 18.68
N ALA A 63 -15.83 5.86 19.76
CA ALA A 63 -14.40 6.21 19.66
C ALA A 63 -13.56 5.21 18.85
N ASN A 64 -14.00 3.94 18.81
CA ASN A 64 -13.30 2.88 18.10
C ASN A 64 -13.80 2.67 16.67
N ASP A 65 -14.83 3.39 16.22
CA ASP A 65 -15.35 3.20 14.87
C ASP A 65 -14.33 3.66 13.81
N THR A 66 -14.40 3.05 12.63
CA THR A 66 -13.74 3.60 11.45
C THR A 66 -14.63 4.72 10.90
N VAL A 67 -14.11 5.94 10.84
CA VAL A 67 -14.85 7.13 10.43
C VAL A 67 -14.17 7.77 9.23
N ILE A 68 -14.88 7.81 8.09
CA ILE A 68 -14.41 8.45 6.87
C ILE A 68 -15.33 9.64 6.55
N ALA A 69 -14.74 10.82 6.39
CA ALA A 69 -15.45 12.07 6.12
C ALA A 69 -15.23 12.52 4.67
N ARG A 70 -16.30 12.77 3.91
CA ARG A 70 -16.24 13.36 2.57
C ARG A 70 -16.09 14.88 2.69
N ILE A 71 -14.90 15.40 2.41
CA ILE A 71 -14.54 16.82 2.52
C ILE A 71 -14.24 17.39 1.13
N ASN A 72 -14.90 18.49 0.76
CA ASN A 72 -14.54 19.26 -0.42
C ASN A 72 -13.35 20.17 -0.11
N VAL A 73 -12.35 20.11 -0.96
CA VAL A 73 -11.11 20.88 -0.84
C VAL A 73 -10.89 21.73 -2.07
N LYS A 74 -10.16 22.84 -1.92
CA LYS A 74 -9.73 23.66 -3.06
C LYS A 74 -8.31 24.16 -2.86
N SER A 75 -7.37 23.62 -3.63
CA SER A 75 -5.98 24.04 -3.57
C SER A 75 -5.78 25.45 -4.13
N GLY A 76 -5.04 26.28 -3.39
CA GLY A 76 -4.61 27.59 -3.87
C GLY A 76 -3.46 27.49 -4.89
N TRP A 77 -2.99 28.63 -5.40
CA TRP A 77 -1.81 28.68 -6.29
C TRP A 77 -0.57 28.03 -5.64
N LEU A 78 -0.32 28.35 -4.36
CA LEU A 78 0.77 27.74 -3.60
C LEU A 78 0.61 26.22 -3.41
N GLY A 79 -0.62 25.69 -3.41
CA GLY A 79 -0.90 24.25 -3.34
C GLY A 79 -0.54 23.51 -4.64
N ARG A 80 -0.41 24.23 -5.76
CA ARG A 80 0.11 23.66 -7.01
C ARG A 80 1.63 23.53 -6.99
N LEU A 81 2.30 24.38 -6.21
CA LEU A 81 3.75 24.35 -6.04
C LEU A 81 4.15 23.43 -4.90
N VAL A 82 3.65 23.65 -3.69
CA VAL A 82 4.02 22.87 -2.50
C VAL A 82 2.83 22.03 -2.08
N MET A 83 3.06 20.75 -1.78
CA MET A 83 1.99 19.78 -1.58
C MET A 83 1.05 20.23 -0.45
N PRO A 84 -0.25 20.43 -0.75
CA PRO A 84 -1.22 20.89 0.23
C PRO A 84 -1.58 19.78 1.21
N TRP A 85 -2.06 20.17 2.39
CA TRP A 85 -2.53 19.23 3.39
C TRP A 85 -3.58 19.85 4.32
N ILE A 86 -4.40 18.97 4.90
CA ILE A 86 -5.38 19.25 5.93
C ILE A 86 -4.78 18.85 7.27
N GLY A 87 -4.72 19.78 8.21
CA GLY A 87 -4.39 19.50 9.60
C GLY A 87 -5.64 19.08 10.35
N VAL A 88 -5.57 17.98 11.08
CA VAL A 88 -6.63 17.49 11.97
C VAL A 88 -6.11 17.62 13.39
N LYS A 89 -6.78 18.43 14.21
CA LYS A 89 -6.40 18.67 15.61
C LYS A 89 -7.55 18.34 16.53
N THR A 90 -7.25 17.58 17.58
CA THR A 90 -8.19 17.20 18.64
C THR A 90 -7.49 17.23 20.00
N ASN A 91 -8.19 16.80 21.05
CA ASN A 91 -7.57 16.55 22.37
C ASN A 91 -6.55 15.40 22.35
N ARG A 92 -6.65 14.47 21.38
CA ARG A 92 -5.76 13.31 21.29
C ARG A 92 -4.45 13.59 20.55
N GLY A 93 -4.42 14.60 19.70
CA GLY A 93 -3.21 14.95 18.97
C GLY A 93 -3.44 15.78 17.71
N GLU A 94 -2.43 15.77 16.85
CA GLU A 94 -2.41 16.45 15.58
C GLU A 94 -1.96 15.51 14.46
N TRP A 95 -2.74 15.48 13.38
CA TRP A 95 -2.45 14.68 12.20
C TRP A 95 -2.48 15.54 10.94
N ARG A 96 -1.95 14.97 9.86
CA ARG A 96 -1.95 15.60 8.54
C ARG A 96 -2.47 14.63 7.50
N ALA A 97 -3.42 15.07 6.68
CA ALA A 97 -3.85 14.37 5.49
C ALA A 97 -3.46 15.19 4.26
N TYR A 98 -2.64 14.62 3.37
CA TYR A 98 -2.17 15.32 2.19
C TYR A 98 -3.18 15.25 1.05
N VAL A 99 -3.16 16.29 0.21
CA VAL A 99 -3.97 16.42 -1.00
C VAL A 99 -3.00 16.57 -2.18
N GLU A 100 -3.42 16.16 -3.38
CA GLU A 100 -2.64 16.31 -4.61
C GLU A 100 -2.23 17.76 -4.87
N HIS A 101 -1.14 17.94 -5.63
CA HIS A 101 -0.79 19.26 -6.15
C HIS A 101 -1.92 19.83 -7.01
N GLY A 102 -2.56 20.89 -6.52
CA GLY A 102 -3.70 21.49 -7.19
C GLY A 102 -5.02 20.74 -7.03
N GLY A 103 -5.11 19.80 -6.09
CA GLY A 103 -6.33 19.04 -5.80
C GLY A 103 -7.53 19.95 -5.52
N ASN A 104 -8.65 19.64 -6.16
CA ASN A 104 -9.91 20.37 -6.05
C ASN A 104 -11.07 19.36 -6.13
N GLY A 105 -12.12 19.59 -5.33
CA GLY A 105 -13.28 18.71 -5.24
C GLY A 105 -13.27 17.82 -4.00
N ALA A 106 -14.09 16.77 -4.01
CA ALA A 106 -14.28 15.89 -2.87
C ALA A 106 -13.08 14.95 -2.63
N ARG A 107 -12.66 14.84 -1.38
CA ARG A 107 -11.68 13.88 -0.85
C ARG A 107 -12.25 13.20 0.37
N TYR A 108 -11.70 12.04 0.71
CA TYR A 108 -12.11 11.30 1.90
C TYR A 108 -11.03 11.44 2.96
N LEU A 109 -11.39 11.99 4.12
CA LEU A 109 -10.52 12.17 5.27
C LEU A 109 -10.82 11.08 6.29
N ASN A 110 -9.79 10.34 6.70
CA ASN A 110 -9.94 9.30 7.71
C ASN A 110 -9.87 9.93 9.11
N LEU A 111 -10.98 10.04 9.83
CA LEU A 111 -11.01 10.61 11.20
C LEU A 111 -10.86 9.54 12.29
N THR A 112 -10.64 8.29 11.91
CA THR A 112 -10.50 7.15 12.80
C THR A 112 -9.38 7.38 13.83
N ASP A 113 -9.68 7.09 15.11
CA ASP A 113 -8.76 7.23 16.26
C ASP A 113 -8.24 8.66 16.51
N THR A 114 -8.78 9.67 15.80
CA THR A 114 -8.43 11.08 16.07
C THR A 114 -9.20 11.65 17.25
N PHE A 115 -10.25 11.00 17.73
CA PHE A 115 -11.14 11.48 18.80
C PHE A 115 -11.35 10.39 19.86
N ASP A 116 -11.98 10.76 20.98
CA ASP A 116 -12.39 9.85 22.07
C ASP A 116 -13.73 10.28 22.66
N ASP A 117 -14.27 9.48 23.59
CA ASP A 117 -15.58 9.72 24.21
C ASP A 117 -15.63 10.98 25.07
N GLY A 118 -14.46 11.57 25.40
CA GLY A 118 -14.36 12.82 26.14
C GLY A 118 -14.49 14.07 25.26
N SER A 119 -14.13 13.98 23.98
CA SER A 119 -14.29 15.09 23.04
C SER A 119 -14.48 14.61 21.61
N ARG A 120 -15.67 14.90 21.05
CA ARG A 120 -16.02 14.70 19.64
C ARG A 120 -15.74 15.91 18.74
N LYS A 121 -15.15 16.97 19.31
CA LYS A 121 -14.77 18.19 18.58
C LYS A 121 -13.46 17.99 17.83
N ILE A 122 -13.46 18.28 16.54
CA ILE A 122 -12.32 18.18 15.63
C ILE A 122 -12.12 19.54 14.95
N THR A 123 -10.90 20.06 15.03
CA THR A 123 -10.50 21.26 14.31
C THR A 123 -9.73 20.87 13.05
N LEU A 124 -10.27 21.23 11.90
CA LEU A 124 -9.67 21.10 10.59
C LEU A 124 -9.04 22.42 10.15
N SER A 125 -7.81 22.37 9.67
CA SER A 125 -7.11 23.53 9.13
C SER A 125 -6.52 23.23 7.76
N GLY A 126 -6.62 24.19 6.84
CA GLY A 126 -6.08 24.06 5.50
C GLY A 126 -4.69 24.67 5.39
N ASN A 127 -3.70 23.91 4.94
CA ASN A 127 -2.38 24.44 4.58
C ASN A 127 -2.20 24.40 3.06
N ARG A 128 -2.20 25.59 2.43
CA ARG A 128 -2.16 25.77 0.96
C ARG A 128 -3.36 25.15 0.22
N VAL A 129 -4.38 24.77 0.98
CA VAL A 129 -5.69 24.30 0.54
C VAL A 129 -6.73 25.00 1.40
N SER A 130 -7.84 25.43 0.79
CA SER A 130 -8.98 25.96 1.53
C SER A 130 -9.98 24.86 1.83
N LEU A 131 -10.57 24.94 3.03
CA LEU A 131 -11.68 24.12 3.49
C LEU A 131 -12.88 25.05 3.65
N PRO A 132 -13.76 25.17 2.63
CA PRO A 132 -14.95 26.00 2.78
C PRO A 132 -15.90 25.39 3.80
N ASP A 133 -16.68 26.25 4.43
CA ASP A 133 -17.85 25.87 5.20
C ASP A 133 -18.77 24.99 4.35
N GLN A 134 -19.13 23.82 4.87
CA GLN A 134 -19.85 22.79 4.11
C GLN A 134 -20.52 21.78 5.03
N GLU A 135 -21.50 21.05 4.48
CA GLU A 135 -21.96 19.81 5.10
C GLU A 135 -21.03 18.67 4.70
N VAL A 136 -20.71 17.82 5.67
CA VAL A 136 -19.76 16.72 5.57
C VAL A 136 -20.52 15.42 5.80
N GLU A 137 -20.51 14.57 4.77
CA GLU A 137 -21.05 13.22 4.87
C GLU A 137 -20.04 12.31 5.57
N LEU A 138 -20.50 11.58 6.58
CA LEU A 138 -19.71 10.63 7.35
C LEU A 138 -20.13 9.20 7.00
N SER A 139 -19.14 8.38 6.71
CA SER A 139 -19.27 6.94 6.55
C SER A 139 -18.62 6.27 7.76
N VAL A 140 -19.43 5.54 8.52
CA VAL A 140 -19.04 4.97 9.82
C VAL A 140 -19.19 3.46 9.76
N TYR A 141 -18.13 2.76 10.16
CA TYR A 141 -18.13 1.30 10.31
C TYR A 141 -17.67 0.93 11.72
N PRO A 142 -18.45 0.12 12.46
CA PRO A 142 -17.99 -0.46 13.71
C PRO A 142 -16.71 -1.26 13.49
N ARG A 143 -15.68 -1.01 14.32
CA ARG A 143 -14.42 -1.75 14.20
C ARG A 143 -14.52 -3.08 14.93
N GLU A 144 -14.29 -4.18 14.20
CA GLU A 144 -14.22 -5.52 14.79
C GLU A 144 -13.03 -5.64 15.74
N CYS A 145 -13.22 -6.34 16.87
CA CYS A 145 -12.12 -6.74 17.74
C CYS A 145 -11.41 -7.96 17.14
N LEU A 146 -10.10 -7.84 16.88
CA LEU A 146 -9.30 -8.90 16.26
C LEU A 146 -8.56 -9.79 17.27
N SER A 147 -8.82 -9.61 18.58
CA SER A 147 -8.18 -10.42 19.62
C SER A 147 -8.51 -11.91 19.47
N GLY A 148 -7.49 -12.76 19.42
CA GLY A 148 -7.62 -14.20 19.24
C GLY A 148 -8.05 -14.66 17.85
N LYS A 149 -8.09 -13.75 16.86
CA LYS A 149 -8.36 -14.08 15.45
C LYS A 149 -7.07 -14.55 14.79
N LYS A 150 -7.16 -15.62 14.00
CA LYS A 150 -6.05 -16.07 13.17
C LYS A 150 -5.93 -15.24 11.90
N ILE A 151 -4.76 -14.67 11.67
CA ILE A 151 -4.49 -13.76 10.54
C ILE A 151 -3.53 -14.43 9.56
N LEU A 152 -3.97 -14.61 8.32
CA LEU A 152 -3.12 -15.03 7.20
C LEU A 152 -2.78 -13.81 6.35
N VAL A 153 -1.51 -13.42 6.32
CA VAL A 153 -1.03 -12.33 5.45
C VAL A 153 -0.43 -12.93 4.19
N LEU A 154 -1.03 -12.64 3.04
CA LEU A 154 -0.55 -13.06 1.72
C LEU A 154 0.20 -11.90 1.05
N ALA A 155 1.51 -12.03 0.94
CA ALA A 155 2.39 -11.06 0.32
C ALA A 155 2.81 -11.53 -1.08
N PRO A 156 2.46 -10.82 -2.17
CA PRO A 156 2.90 -11.19 -3.51
C PRO A 156 4.43 -11.26 -3.63
N HIS A 157 5.14 -10.27 -3.10
CA HIS A 157 6.59 -10.18 -3.05
C HIS A 157 7.10 -9.93 -1.62
N ALA A 158 8.42 -10.00 -1.46
CA ALA A 158 9.09 -9.75 -0.18
C ALA A 158 9.22 -8.23 0.08
N ASP A 159 8.31 -7.69 0.91
CA ASP A 159 8.13 -6.31 1.37
C ASP A 159 6.64 -5.95 1.52
N ASP A 160 5.78 -6.58 0.71
CA ASP A 160 4.34 -6.25 0.65
C ASP A 160 3.61 -6.46 1.98
N ALA A 161 3.96 -7.51 2.75
CA ALA A 161 3.40 -7.73 4.08
C ALA A 161 3.69 -6.53 4.99
N GLU A 162 4.94 -6.07 5.02
CA GLU A 162 5.40 -4.96 5.83
C GLU A 162 4.76 -3.64 5.37
N LEU A 163 4.73 -3.40 4.06
CA LEU A 163 4.14 -2.19 3.47
C LEU A 163 2.66 -2.07 3.84
N ALA A 164 1.90 -3.16 3.71
CA ALA A 164 0.45 -3.15 3.90
C ALA A 164 0.01 -3.29 5.36
N ALA A 165 0.64 -4.20 6.12
CA ALA A 165 0.03 -4.79 7.31
C ALA A 165 1.01 -5.07 8.47
N TYR A 166 2.21 -4.48 8.48
CA TYR A 166 3.18 -4.65 9.57
C TYR A 166 2.56 -4.43 10.94
N GLY A 167 1.84 -3.31 11.13
CA GLY A 167 1.26 -2.98 12.42
C GLY A 167 0.14 -3.94 12.83
N LEU A 168 -0.64 -4.43 11.87
CA LEU A 168 -1.65 -5.45 12.09
C LEU A 168 -1.02 -6.75 12.60
N TYR A 169 -0.05 -7.31 11.89
CA TYR A 169 0.53 -8.59 12.30
C TYR A 169 1.47 -8.45 13.51
N GLU A 170 2.10 -7.30 13.75
CA GLU A 170 2.87 -7.06 14.97
C GLU A 170 1.97 -7.13 16.21
N LYS A 171 0.77 -6.52 16.15
CA LYS A 171 -0.20 -6.55 17.26
C LYS A 171 -0.76 -7.95 17.53
N HIS A 172 -0.75 -8.82 16.53
CA HIS A 172 -1.34 -10.16 16.57
C HIS A 172 -0.32 -11.25 16.21
N ALA A 173 0.95 -11.05 16.57
CA ALA A 173 2.06 -11.87 16.08
C ALA A 173 1.93 -13.36 16.42
N ALA A 174 1.37 -13.68 17.59
CA ALA A 174 1.14 -15.06 18.03
C ALA A 174 0.12 -15.81 17.16
N ASP A 175 -0.85 -15.08 16.59
CA ASP A 175 -1.96 -15.62 15.79
C ASP A 175 -1.80 -15.35 14.30
N THR A 176 -0.61 -14.89 13.85
CA THR A 176 -0.36 -14.53 12.46
C THR A 176 0.52 -15.55 11.74
N LEU A 177 0.13 -15.88 10.50
CA LEU A 177 0.93 -16.58 9.48
C LEU A 177 1.20 -15.64 8.31
N VAL A 178 2.48 -15.42 7.99
CA VAL A 178 2.90 -14.63 6.82
C VAL A 178 3.33 -15.57 5.70
N VAL A 179 2.71 -15.46 4.53
CA VAL A 179 3.02 -16.26 3.35
C VAL A 179 3.39 -15.34 2.20
N THR A 180 4.61 -15.45 1.71
CA THR A 180 5.06 -14.77 0.51
C THR A 180 4.91 -15.68 -0.71
N ILE A 181 4.31 -15.17 -1.79
CA ILE A 181 3.96 -15.96 -2.98
C ILE A 181 5.17 -16.13 -3.90
N THR A 182 5.81 -15.03 -4.27
CA THR A 182 6.93 -15.05 -5.20
C THR A 182 8.26 -14.73 -4.51
N ALA A 183 9.36 -15.17 -5.12
CA ALA A 183 10.71 -14.84 -4.68
C ALA A 183 11.11 -13.37 -4.97
N GLY A 184 10.35 -12.67 -5.82
CA GLY A 184 10.62 -11.28 -6.17
C GLY A 184 11.95 -11.08 -6.89
N GLU A 185 12.42 -12.08 -7.63
CA GLU A 185 13.75 -12.06 -8.25
C GLU A 185 13.87 -11.09 -9.42
N GLY A 186 12.76 -10.55 -9.93
CA GLY A 186 12.71 -9.64 -11.06
C GLY A 186 12.93 -8.17 -10.72
N GLY A 187 12.27 -7.29 -11.48
CA GLY A 187 12.45 -5.84 -11.40
C GLY A 187 13.78 -5.33 -11.96
N SER A 188 14.24 -4.18 -11.44
CA SER A 188 15.44 -3.49 -11.94
C SER A 188 16.75 -4.23 -11.62
N PHE A 189 17.74 -4.08 -12.50
CA PHE A 189 19.09 -4.64 -12.32
C PHE A 189 19.82 -3.92 -11.19
N HIS A 190 19.74 -4.48 -9.98
CA HIS A 190 20.09 -3.80 -8.74
C HIS A 190 21.58 -3.83 -8.41
N TYR A 191 22.31 -4.93 -8.67
CA TYR A 191 23.69 -5.12 -8.19
C TYR A 191 24.76 -4.89 -9.27
N ASN A 192 24.74 -3.72 -9.92
CA ASN A 192 25.68 -3.36 -10.99
C ASN A 192 27.14 -3.13 -10.56
N ASN A 193 27.40 -3.08 -9.26
CA ASN A 193 28.74 -3.09 -8.68
C ASN A 193 29.35 -4.50 -8.57
N LEU A 194 28.51 -5.55 -8.63
CA LEU A 194 28.94 -6.94 -8.49
C LEU A 194 28.85 -7.71 -9.82
N TYR A 195 27.89 -7.34 -10.67
CA TYR A 195 27.58 -8.06 -11.90
C TYR A 195 27.54 -7.11 -13.09
N ALA A 196 28.08 -7.58 -14.22
CA ALA A 196 27.99 -6.91 -15.51
C ALA A 196 26.67 -7.24 -16.23
N ARG A 197 26.28 -6.36 -17.16
CA ARG A 197 25.06 -6.51 -17.97
C ARG A 197 25.27 -7.40 -19.20
N ASN A 198 25.86 -8.57 -19.01
CA ASN A 198 25.88 -9.64 -20.01
C ASN A 198 24.91 -10.75 -19.58
N PRO A 199 24.42 -11.59 -20.52
CA PRO A 199 23.35 -12.55 -20.23
C PRO A 199 23.63 -13.47 -19.03
N GLU A 200 24.84 -14.03 -18.93
CA GLU A 200 25.22 -14.95 -17.85
C GLU A 200 25.20 -14.25 -16.48
N GLN A 201 25.87 -13.11 -16.35
CA GLN A 201 25.94 -12.38 -15.10
C GLN A 201 24.59 -11.74 -14.72
N MET A 202 23.74 -11.44 -15.70
CA MET A 202 22.37 -11.02 -15.43
C MET A 202 21.55 -12.12 -14.74
N GLN A 203 21.60 -13.35 -15.24
CA GLN A 203 20.92 -14.47 -14.57
C GLN A 203 21.48 -14.69 -13.16
N ALA A 204 22.80 -14.64 -12.99
CA ALA A 204 23.44 -14.77 -11.69
C ALA A 204 22.99 -13.67 -10.70
N GLN A 205 22.88 -12.43 -11.17
CA GLN A 205 22.39 -11.31 -10.36
C GLN A 205 20.95 -11.52 -9.90
N TYR A 206 20.04 -11.85 -10.82
CA TYR A 206 18.63 -12.05 -10.47
C TYR A 206 18.46 -13.25 -9.53
N LEU A 207 19.25 -14.32 -9.70
CA LEU A 207 19.28 -15.44 -8.76
C LEU A 207 19.67 -14.99 -7.34
N GLN A 208 20.76 -14.22 -7.20
CA GLN A 208 21.18 -13.75 -5.87
C GLN A 208 20.18 -12.74 -5.28
N LYS A 209 19.58 -11.89 -6.12
CA LYS A 209 18.50 -10.99 -5.69
C LYS A 209 17.31 -11.77 -5.13
N GLY A 210 16.81 -12.76 -5.87
CA GLY A 210 15.73 -13.63 -5.40
C GLY A 210 16.09 -14.32 -4.08
N ARG A 211 17.30 -14.88 -3.96
CA ARG A 211 17.77 -15.49 -2.70
C ARG A 211 17.79 -14.51 -1.53
N MET A 212 18.25 -13.28 -1.75
CA MET A 212 18.26 -12.23 -0.73
C MET A 212 16.84 -11.85 -0.30
N ARG A 213 15.93 -11.69 -1.27
CA ARG A 213 14.52 -11.37 -1.00
C ARG A 213 13.78 -12.51 -0.29
N VAL A 214 14.07 -13.77 -0.61
CA VAL A 214 13.59 -14.93 0.15
C VAL A 214 14.05 -14.87 1.61
N TRP A 215 15.32 -14.54 1.86
CA TRP A 215 15.79 -14.33 3.23
C TRP A 215 15.05 -13.20 3.92
N ASN A 216 14.82 -12.09 3.21
CA ASN A 216 14.04 -10.98 3.76
C ASN A 216 12.61 -11.40 4.13
N SER A 217 11.87 -12.10 3.26
CA SER A 217 10.51 -12.58 3.57
C SER A 217 10.46 -13.54 4.75
N LEU A 218 11.53 -14.32 4.99
CA LEU A 218 11.59 -15.29 6.08
C LEU A 218 12.03 -14.70 7.43
N THR A 219 12.70 -13.55 7.42
CA THR A 219 13.37 -13.01 8.62
C THR A 219 12.80 -11.68 9.10
N VAL A 220 12.28 -10.84 8.21
CA VAL A 220 11.72 -9.55 8.61
C VAL A 220 10.48 -9.70 9.50
N PRO A 221 9.54 -10.65 9.26
CA PRO A 221 8.40 -10.82 10.16
C PRO A 221 8.79 -11.24 11.59
N LEU A 222 10.01 -11.77 11.79
CA LEU A 222 10.55 -12.06 13.13
C LEU A 222 10.71 -10.77 13.97
N LEU A 223 10.96 -9.61 13.32
CA LEU A 223 11.06 -8.31 14.01
C LEU A 223 9.74 -7.89 14.66
N ALA A 224 8.62 -8.35 14.10
CA ALA A 224 7.29 -8.17 14.68
C ALA A 224 6.91 -9.25 15.70
N GLY A 225 7.80 -10.23 15.95
CA GLY A 225 7.57 -11.33 16.86
C GLY A 225 6.80 -12.53 16.27
N VAL A 226 6.57 -12.56 14.96
CA VAL A 226 5.94 -13.72 14.31
C VAL A 226 6.90 -14.91 14.41
N SER A 227 6.40 -16.07 14.86
CA SER A 227 7.21 -17.29 14.95
C SER A 227 7.71 -17.72 13.57
N SER A 228 8.95 -18.21 13.47
CA SER A 228 9.48 -18.78 12.22
C SER A 228 8.65 -19.97 11.71
N GLU A 229 7.91 -20.65 12.59
CA GLU A 229 6.98 -21.71 12.19
C GLU A 229 5.78 -21.17 11.39
N ASN A 230 5.49 -19.88 11.54
CA ASN A 230 4.39 -19.15 10.91
C ASN A 230 4.89 -18.17 9.83
N ILE A 231 6.03 -18.46 9.20
CA ILE A 231 6.53 -17.69 8.05
C ILE A 231 6.86 -18.66 6.92
N LEU A 232 6.34 -18.40 5.73
CA LEU A 232 6.43 -19.31 4.59
C LEU A 232 6.68 -18.54 3.29
N GLN A 233 7.54 -19.08 2.43
CA GLN A 233 7.81 -18.59 1.08
C GLN A 233 7.47 -19.68 0.06
N LEU A 234 6.53 -19.42 -0.84
CA LEU A 234 6.04 -20.38 -1.83
C LEU A 234 6.95 -20.50 -3.06
N GLY A 235 7.86 -19.56 -3.27
CA GLY A 235 8.95 -19.66 -4.24
C GLY A 235 8.54 -19.55 -5.71
N TYR A 236 7.33 -19.06 -6.00
CA TYR A 236 6.93 -18.75 -7.37
C TYR A 236 7.76 -17.59 -7.94
N PHE A 237 7.72 -17.40 -9.25
CA PHE A 237 8.58 -16.43 -9.93
C PHE A 237 7.87 -15.10 -10.13
N ASP A 238 8.61 -14.01 -9.96
CA ASP A 238 8.12 -12.66 -10.20
C ASP A 238 7.57 -12.49 -11.63
N SER A 239 6.42 -11.83 -11.74
CA SER A 239 5.71 -11.46 -12.96
C SER A 239 5.14 -12.64 -13.76
N THR A 240 4.94 -13.80 -13.13
CA THR A 240 4.46 -15.02 -13.80
C THR A 240 3.02 -15.41 -13.49
N LEU A 241 2.40 -14.86 -12.43
CA LEU A 241 1.11 -15.36 -11.92
C LEU A 241 -0.04 -15.23 -12.94
N GLN A 242 -0.05 -14.16 -13.73
CA GLN A 242 -1.02 -14.00 -14.81
C GLN A 242 -0.89 -15.09 -15.88
N VAL A 243 0.35 -15.38 -16.29
CA VAL A 243 0.62 -16.39 -17.34
C VAL A 243 0.27 -17.78 -16.82
N MET A 244 0.56 -18.05 -15.55
CA MET A 244 0.13 -19.28 -14.87
C MET A 244 -1.38 -19.40 -14.92
N LYS A 245 -2.14 -18.35 -14.57
CA LYS A 245 -3.61 -18.40 -14.61
C LYS A 245 -4.15 -18.70 -16.02
N GLN A 246 -3.54 -18.13 -17.05
CA GLN A 246 -3.91 -18.37 -18.45
C GLN A 246 -3.60 -19.80 -18.92
N ASN A 247 -2.61 -20.45 -18.31
CA ASN A 247 -2.15 -21.79 -18.67
C ASN A 247 -2.05 -22.67 -17.41
N PRO A 248 -3.19 -23.04 -16.80
CA PRO A 248 -3.22 -23.46 -15.40
C PRO A 248 -2.48 -24.77 -15.10
N ASP A 249 -2.29 -25.62 -16.10
CA ASP A 249 -1.62 -26.91 -16.01
C ASP A 249 -0.16 -26.88 -16.49
N ALA A 250 0.27 -25.80 -17.14
CA ALA A 250 1.62 -25.68 -17.68
C ALA A 250 2.56 -24.99 -16.69
N ASP A 251 3.73 -25.57 -16.45
CA ASP A 251 4.78 -24.92 -15.68
C ASP A 251 5.31 -23.68 -16.43
N VAL A 252 5.29 -22.54 -15.75
CA VAL A 252 5.78 -21.26 -16.26
C VAL A 252 7.19 -21.01 -15.71
N LYS A 253 8.17 -20.84 -16.60
CA LYS A 253 9.54 -20.52 -16.21
C LYS A 253 9.65 -19.09 -15.65
N SER A 254 10.67 -18.85 -14.84
CA SER A 254 11.06 -17.48 -14.46
C SER A 254 11.34 -16.63 -15.70
N THR A 255 10.98 -15.35 -15.66
CA THR A 255 11.33 -14.39 -16.73
C THR A 255 12.80 -13.99 -16.71
N LYS A 256 13.53 -14.32 -15.63
CA LYS A 256 14.93 -13.92 -15.39
C LYS A 256 15.90 -15.09 -15.32
N LEU A 257 15.41 -16.29 -15.02
CA LEU A 257 16.21 -17.50 -14.82
C LEU A 257 15.72 -18.61 -15.75
N ASP A 258 16.63 -19.40 -16.30
CA ASP A 258 16.25 -20.59 -17.09
C ASP A 258 15.85 -21.76 -16.18
N THR A 259 14.76 -21.61 -15.42
CA THR A 259 14.22 -22.66 -14.55
C THR A 259 12.72 -22.48 -14.34
N ALA A 260 12.04 -23.61 -14.16
CA ALA A 260 10.66 -23.71 -13.67
C ALA A 260 10.59 -24.29 -12.23
N ASP A 261 11.73 -24.63 -11.63
CA ASP A 261 11.79 -25.27 -10.32
C ASP A 261 11.58 -24.25 -9.18
N VAL A 262 10.34 -24.16 -8.69
CA VAL A 262 9.97 -23.33 -7.52
C VAL A 262 10.72 -23.73 -6.24
N ASN A 263 11.23 -24.97 -6.15
CA ASN A 263 12.01 -25.39 -4.99
C ASN A 263 13.34 -24.65 -4.87
N LEU A 264 13.79 -24.00 -5.95
CA LEU A 264 14.91 -23.06 -5.90
C LEU A 264 14.77 -22.05 -4.77
N PHE A 265 13.57 -21.53 -4.54
CA PHE A 265 13.27 -20.49 -3.57
C PHE A 265 12.51 -20.98 -2.32
N ARG A 266 12.10 -22.25 -2.27
CA ARG A 266 11.48 -22.86 -1.07
C ARG A 266 12.49 -23.38 -0.04
N ARG A 267 13.75 -23.58 -0.45
CA ARG A 267 14.79 -24.28 0.34
C ARG A 267 15.09 -23.67 1.72
N ALA A 268 14.82 -22.38 1.91
CA ALA A 268 15.11 -21.70 3.16
C ALA A 268 13.95 -21.76 4.17
N ASN A 269 12.78 -22.31 3.79
CA ASN A 269 11.65 -22.43 4.70
C ASN A 269 11.99 -23.31 5.90
N THR A 270 11.63 -22.83 7.09
CA THR A 270 11.72 -23.58 8.35
C THR A 270 10.34 -23.99 8.89
N SER A 271 9.28 -23.35 8.41
CA SER A 271 7.89 -23.68 8.78
C SER A 271 7.55 -25.14 8.51
N PRO A 272 6.90 -25.85 9.44
CA PRO A 272 6.38 -27.21 9.21
C PRO A 272 5.43 -27.30 8.01
N LEU A 273 4.70 -26.22 7.69
CA LEU A 273 3.79 -26.17 6.55
C LEU A 273 4.50 -26.43 5.22
N SER A 274 5.80 -26.08 5.13
CA SER A 274 6.60 -26.30 3.92
C SER A 274 6.65 -27.76 3.46
N LYS A 275 6.49 -28.72 4.38
CA LYS A 275 6.49 -30.17 4.08
C LYS A 275 5.29 -30.62 3.26
N GLY A 276 4.16 -29.90 3.34
CA GLY A 276 2.95 -30.20 2.57
C GLY A 276 2.91 -29.52 1.21
N LEU A 277 3.83 -28.60 0.93
CA LEU A 277 3.90 -27.89 -0.35
C LEU A 277 4.26 -28.86 -1.48
N ASN A 278 3.53 -28.79 -2.59
CA ASN A 278 3.72 -29.65 -3.75
C ASN A 278 3.51 -28.89 -5.06
N GLY A 279 3.61 -29.59 -6.19
CA GLY A 279 3.43 -29.02 -7.53
C GLY A 279 4.60 -28.19 -8.05
N GLY A 280 4.47 -27.72 -9.29
CA GLY A 280 5.45 -26.91 -10.01
C GLY A 280 5.07 -25.44 -10.10
N SER A 281 5.70 -24.69 -11.01
CA SER A 281 5.44 -23.28 -11.28
C SER A 281 4.19 -23.06 -12.14
N ASN A 282 3.07 -23.68 -11.76
CA ASN A 282 1.78 -23.60 -12.46
C ASN A 282 0.65 -23.16 -11.52
N TRP A 283 -0.47 -22.70 -12.09
CA TRP A 283 -1.58 -22.12 -11.34
C TRP A 283 -2.25 -23.13 -10.41
N ARG A 284 -2.49 -24.36 -10.90
CA ARG A 284 -3.11 -25.41 -10.11
C ARG A 284 -2.27 -25.73 -8.87
N GLY A 285 -0.95 -25.76 -9.01
CA GLY A 285 -0.02 -25.89 -7.89
C GLY A 285 -0.16 -24.74 -6.88
N LEU A 286 -0.24 -23.49 -7.34
CA LEU A 286 -0.41 -22.32 -6.45
C LEU A 286 -1.72 -22.40 -5.67
N VAL A 287 -2.84 -22.63 -6.35
CA VAL A 287 -4.17 -22.73 -5.72
C VAL A 287 -4.22 -23.89 -4.72
N ASN A 288 -3.67 -25.06 -5.08
CA ASN A 288 -3.64 -26.21 -4.16
C ASN A 288 -2.78 -25.95 -2.92
N ASN A 289 -1.63 -25.28 -3.07
CA ASN A 289 -0.77 -24.92 -1.94
C ASN A 289 -1.47 -23.90 -1.02
N LEU A 290 -2.16 -22.90 -1.58
CA LEU A 290 -2.96 -21.96 -0.79
C LEU A 290 -4.15 -22.66 -0.10
N ALA A 291 -4.82 -23.59 -0.77
CA ALA A 291 -5.89 -24.38 -0.17
C ALA A 291 -5.37 -25.19 1.02
N TYR A 292 -4.25 -25.89 0.86
CA TYR A 292 -3.59 -26.60 1.96
C TYR A 292 -3.25 -25.68 3.15
N ILE A 293 -2.72 -24.48 2.89
CA ILE A 293 -2.39 -23.51 3.93
C ILE A 293 -3.65 -23.03 4.67
N ILE A 294 -4.69 -22.64 3.92
CA ILE A 294 -5.96 -22.16 4.49
C ILE A 294 -6.63 -23.27 5.29
N GLU A 295 -6.67 -24.49 4.77
CA GLU A 295 -7.26 -25.64 5.45
C GLU A 295 -6.50 -25.99 6.74
N THR A 296 -5.17 -25.91 6.72
CA THR A 296 -4.35 -26.26 7.90
C THR A 296 -4.38 -25.15 8.95
N PHE A 297 -4.25 -23.89 8.54
CA PHE A 297 -4.16 -22.75 9.45
C PHE A 297 -5.54 -22.32 9.98
N GLN A 298 -6.60 -22.45 9.16
CA GLN A 298 -7.97 -22.00 9.43
C GLN A 298 -8.02 -20.50 9.80
N PRO A 299 -7.65 -19.58 8.89
CA PRO A 299 -7.66 -18.15 9.18
C PRO A 299 -9.08 -17.60 9.38
N ASP A 300 -9.22 -16.66 10.31
CA ASP A 300 -10.40 -15.80 10.43
C ASP A 300 -10.29 -14.57 9.52
N ILE A 301 -9.06 -14.14 9.24
CA ILE A 301 -8.76 -12.96 8.44
C ILE A 301 -7.69 -13.33 7.42
N ILE A 302 -7.93 -13.01 6.15
CA ILE A 302 -6.95 -13.15 5.08
C ILE A 302 -6.62 -11.75 4.54
N VAL A 303 -5.42 -11.27 4.81
CA VAL A 303 -4.91 -10.00 4.30
C VAL A 303 -4.26 -10.23 2.94
N SER A 304 -4.69 -9.49 1.91
CA SER A 304 -4.18 -9.66 0.54
C SER A 304 -4.41 -8.40 -0.29
N PRO A 305 -3.69 -8.16 -1.40
CA PRO A 305 -3.95 -6.99 -2.23
C PRO A 305 -5.35 -7.01 -2.89
N SER A 306 -5.95 -5.86 -3.14
CA SER A 306 -7.25 -5.76 -3.81
C SER A 306 -7.09 -5.86 -5.33
N PRO A 307 -7.67 -6.87 -6.01
CA PRO A 307 -7.55 -7.02 -7.46
C PRO A 307 -8.11 -5.85 -8.26
N ASN A 308 -9.14 -5.17 -7.73
CA ASN A 308 -9.89 -4.12 -8.41
C ASN A 308 -9.15 -2.79 -8.53
N ILE A 309 -8.14 -2.56 -7.70
CA ILE A 309 -7.52 -1.23 -7.56
C ILE A 309 -5.99 -1.29 -7.52
N ASP A 310 -5.40 -2.43 -7.14
CA ASP A 310 -3.97 -2.64 -7.28
C ASP A 310 -3.63 -2.98 -8.74
N ALA A 311 -2.71 -2.23 -9.34
CA ALA A 311 -2.33 -2.32 -10.74
C ALA A 311 -1.30 -3.43 -11.01
N HIS A 312 -0.62 -3.96 -9.98
CA HIS A 312 0.41 -4.96 -10.17
C HIS A 312 -0.19 -6.35 -10.42
N LYS A 313 0.21 -7.03 -11.51
CA LYS A 313 -0.41 -8.32 -11.88
C LYS A 313 -0.20 -9.39 -10.82
N ASP A 314 0.99 -9.54 -10.26
CA ASP A 314 1.16 -10.53 -9.17
C ASP A 314 0.32 -10.20 -7.93
N HIS A 315 0.02 -8.93 -7.66
CA HIS A 315 -0.88 -8.55 -6.56
C HIS A 315 -2.31 -9.02 -6.85
N GLN A 316 -2.81 -8.70 -8.04
CA GLN A 316 -4.14 -9.11 -8.49
C GLN A 316 -4.27 -10.65 -8.45
N TYR A 317 -3.33 -11.37 -9.04
CA TYR A 317 -3.40 -12.83 -9.15
C TYR A 317 -3.08 -13.58 -7.85
N THR A 318 -2.40 -12.96 -6.87
CA THR A 318 -2.27 -13.52 -5.52
C THR A 318 -3.65 -13.69 -4.86
N THR A 319 -4.46 -12.64 -4.87
CA THR A 319 -5.81 -12.69 -4.28
C THR A 319 -6.74 -13.58 -5.10
N ILE A 320 -6.66 -13.56 -6.43
CA ILE A 320 -7.47 -14.46 -7.26
C ILE A 320 -7.15 -15.93 -6.94
N ALA A 321 -5.87 -16.28 -6.74
CA ALA A 321 -5.49 -17.64 -6.35
C ALA A 321 -6.05 -18.02 -4.96
N ALA A 322 -6.00 -17.09 -4.00
CA ALA A 322 -6.54 -17.30 -2.66
C ALA A 322 -8.06 -17.49 -2.67
N VAL A 323 -8.78 -16.68 -3.45
CA VAL A 323 -10.24 -16.78 -3.61
C VAL A 323 -10.62 -18.09 -4.30
N GLU A 324 -9.86 -18.55 -5.30
CA GLU A 324 -10.07 -19.88 -5.90
C GLU A 324 -9.81 -21.02 -4.92
N ALA A 325 -8.80 -20.90 -4.06
CA ALA A 325 -8.55 -21.86 -2.99
C ALA A 325 -9.71 -21.90 -1.98
N LEU A 326 -10.27 -20.74 -1.60
CA LEU A 326 -11.45 -20.66 -0.75
C LEU A 326 -12.67 -21.34 -1.37
N LYS A 327 -12.89 -21.17 -2.70
CA LYS A 327 -13.95 -21.87 -3.43
C LYS A 327 -13.73 -23.39 -3.46
N GLN A 328 -12.49 -23.82 -3.74
CA GLN A 328 -12.13 -25.24 -3.77
C GLN A 328 -12.40 -25.94 -2.43
N LEU A 329 -12.22 -25.24 -1.31
CA LEU A 329 -12.46 -25.76 0.04
C LEU A 329 -13.90 -25.61 0.53
N ASP A 330 -14.79 -24.92 -0.20
CA ASP A 330 -16.07 -24.40 0.32
C ASP A 330 -15.89 -23.64 1.66
N TYR A 331 -14.77 -22.91 1.82
CA TYR A 331 -14.44 -22.21 3.05
C TYR A 331 -15.25 -20.92 3.15
N ARG A 332 -16.17 -20.81 4.11
CA ARG A 332 -17.15 -19.71 4.21
C ARG A 332 -16.96 -18.76 5.39
N LYS A 333 -16.02 -19.06 6.30
CA LYS A 333 -15.82 -18.31 7.54
C LYS A 333 -14.81 -17.18 7.34
N GLY A 334 -14.94 -16.13 8.15
CA GLY A 334 -13.96 -15.05 8.20
C GLY A 334 -14.14 -13.98 7.12
N SER A 335 -13.13 -13.13 6.97
CA SER A 335 -13.15 -11.97 6.08
C SER A 335 -11.82 -11.80 5.34
N LEU A 336 -11.90 -11.32 4.11
CA LEU A 336 -10.76 -10.78 3.37
C LEU A 336 -10.53 -9.33 3.81
N PHE A 337 -9.28 -8.99 4.13
CA PHE A 337 -8.82 -7.64 4.43
C PHE A 337 -7.96 -7.17 3.25
N LEU A 338 -8.59 -6.49 2.30
CA LEU A 338 -7.95 -6.12 1.04
C LEU A 338 -7.24 -4.77 1.16
N HIS A 339 -6.04 -4.63 0.58
CA HIS A 339 -5.27 -3.39 0.59
C HIS A 339 -4.77 -2.98 -0.80
N THR A 340 -4.23 -1.77 -0.95
CA THR A 340 -3.68 -1.27 -2.21
C THR A 340 -2.26 -0.77 -1.99
N LEU A 341 -1.29 -1.35 -2.71
CA LEU A 341 0.10 -0.89 -2.68
C LEU A 341 0.47 -0.15 -3.97
N HIS A 342 0.12 -0.73 -5.12
CA HIS A 342 0.35 -0.11 -6.43
C HIS A 342 -0.95 0.44 -6.99
N PHE A 343 -1.26 1.70 -6.68
CA PHE A 343 -2.36 2.39 -7.37
C PHE A 343 -1.99 2.73 -8.82
N LEU A 344 -2.96 3.19 -9.64
CA LEU A 344 -2.80 3.61 -11.05
C LEU A 344 -1.43 4.22 -11.40
N SER A 345 -0.93 5.09 -10.51
CA SER A 345 0.48 5.46 -10.45
C SER A 345 1.04 5.23 -9.04
N ASP A 346 2.36 5.03 -8.95
CA ASP A 346 3.10 4.95 -7.68
C ASP A 346 3.17 6.31 -6.96
N ASP A 347 2.06 7.03 -6.82
CA ASP A 347 1.98 8.32 -6.12
C ASP A 347 1.06 8.28 -4.91
N PHE A 348 0.26 7.23 -4.80
CA PHE A 348 -0.53 6.92 -3.63
C PHE A 348 0.21 5.90 -2.75
N PRO A 349 0.15 5.99 -1.41
CA PRO A 349 -0.42 7.07 -0.60
C PRO A 349 0.30 8.40 -0.76
N ILE A 350 -0.45 9.51 -0.67
CA ILE A 350 0.07 10.86 -0.87
C ILE A 350 0.67 11.39 0.43
N GLY A 351 1.79 12.13 0.31
CA GLY A 351 2.35 12.88 1.42
C GLY A 351 3.45 12.16 2.18
N LYS A 352 3.88 12.77 3.29
CA LYS A 352 5.08 12.36 4.05
C LYS A 352 4.80 11.23 5.04
N SER A 353 5.84 10.46 5.36
CA SER A 353 5.84 9.48 6.45
C SER A 353 5.18 10.02 7.73
N GLY A 354 4.38 9.18 8.38
CA GLY A 354 3.59 9.47 9.57
C GLY A 354 2.31 10.27 9.32
N SER A 355 2.01 10.65 8.08
CA SER A 355 0.71 11.24 7.74
C SER A 355 -0.40 10.17 7.74
N MET A 356 -1.63 10.65 7.70
CA MET A 356 -2.82 9.80 7.63
C MET A 356 -2.92 9.08 6.30
N LEU A 357 -3.38 7.83 6.34
CA LEU A 357 -3.81 7.08 5.18
C LEU A 357 -5.34 7.07 5.13
N SER A 358 -5.86 7.37 3.94
CA SER A 358 -7.30 7.36 3.67
C SER A 358 -7.58 6.64 2.36
N LEU A 359 -8.81 6.71 1.88
CA LEU A 359 -9.22 6.09 0.63
C LEU A 359 -8.46 6.70 -0.57
N PRO A 360 -7.97 5.87 -1.52
CA PRO A 360 -7.33 6.32 -2.75
C PRO A 360 -8.29 7.09 -3.66
N PRO A 361 -7.78 7.75 -4.70
CA PRO A 361 -8.63 8.30 -5.76
C PRO A 361 -9.50 7.21 -6.39
N MET A 362 -10.81 7.45 -6.53
CA MET A 362 -11.72 6.57 -7.26
C MET A 362 -12.71 7.38 -8.09
N PHE A 363 -13.03 6.90 -9.29
CA PHE A 363 -13.84 7.60 -10.28
C PHE A 363 -14.88 6.70 -10.96
N GLY A 364 -15.50 5.78 -10.19
CA GLY A 364 -16.65 4.99 -10.66
C GLY A 364 -16.38 3.55 -11.15
N GLN A 365 -15.22 2.96 -10.87
CA GLN A 365 -14.95 1.53 -11.14
C GLN A 365 -15.65 0.64 -10.09
N PRO A 366 -16.05 -0.61 -10.44
CA PRO A 366 -16.60 -1.54 -9.46
C PRO A 366 -15.54 -1.87 -8.42
N PHE A 367 -15.85 -1.54 -7.17
CA PHE A 367 -14.96 -1.75 -6.04
C PHE A 367 -15.77 -2.40 -4.92
N HIS A 368 -15.73 -3.71 -4.77
CA HIS A 368 -16.62 -4.45 -3.87
C HIS A 368 -16.03 -4.60 -2.47
N PHE A 369 -16.70 -4.00 -1.48
CA PHE A 369 -16.39 -4.18 -0.06
C PHE A 369 -17.61 -3.86 0.81
N HIS A 370 -17.68 -4.45 2.00
CA HIS A 370 -18.78 -4.25 2.93
C HIS A 370 -18.43 -3.25 4.03
N SER A 371 -17.16 -3.15 4.40
CA SER A 371 -16.69 -2.16 5.35
C SER A 371 -15.26 -1.72 5.11
N VAL A 372 -14.88 -0.62 5.74
CA VAL A 372 -13.49 -0.15 5.80
C VAL A 372 -13.00 -0.36 7.21
N TYR A 373 -11.84 -0.99 7.35
CA TYR A 373 -11.15 -1.18 8.62
C TYR A 373 -9.89 -0.32 8.63
N SER A 374 -9.78 0.61 9.59
CA SER A 374 -8.59 1.43 9.78
C SER A 374 -7.94 1.11 11.12
N LEU A 375 -6.74 0.54 11.09
CA LEU A 375 -5.93 0.23 12.27
C LEU A 375 -5.03 1.43 12.60
N PRO A 376 -5.19 2.13 13.73
CA PRO A 376 -4.27 3.20 14.11
C PRO A 376 -2.89 2.64 14.49
N LEU A 377 -1.85 3.39 14.10
CA LEU A 377 -0.47 3.14 14.47
C LEU A 377 0.10 4.33 15.25
N ASN A 378 0.52 4.07 16.48
CA ASN A 378 1.24 5.08 17.27
C ASN A 378 2.65 5.32 16.71
N LYS A 379 3.37 6.31 17.25
CA LYS A 379 4.67 6.70 16.71
C LYS A 379 5.73 5.60 16.84
N GLU A 380 5.69 4.80 17.90
CA GLU A 380 6.63 3.70 18.09
C GLU A 380 6.36 2.55 17.12
N GLU A 381 5.10 2.20 16.90
CA GLU A 381 4.66 1.22 15.90
C GLU A 381 5.10 1.64 14.48
N GLN A 382 4.93 2.93 14.14
CA GLN A 382 5.43 3.48 12.88
C GLN A 382 6.95 3.38 12.75
N ASN A 383 7.70 3.61 13.83
CA ASN A 383 9.15 3.50 13.82
C ASN A 383 9.59 2.04 13.64
N ARG A 384 8.92 1.08 14.29
CA ARG A 384 9.21 -0.36 14.09
C ARG A 384 8.86 -0.81 12.67
N LYS A 385 7.73 -0.37 12.12
CA LYS A 385 7.39 -0.56 10.70
C LYS A 385 8.47 -0.03 9.76
N LEU A 386 8.98 1.18 10.03
CA LEU A 386 10.09 1.76 9.25
C LEU A 386 11.35 0.90 9.34
N LEU A 387 11.71 0.40 10.52
CA LEU A 387 12.88 -0.47 10.70
C LEU A 387 12.72 -1.82 10.00
N ALA A 388 11.51 -2.38 10.00
CA ALA A 388 11.21 -3.61 9.24
C ALA A 388 11.36 -3.40 7.74
N LEU A 389 10.87 -2.27 7.21
CA LEU A 389 11.09 -1.89 5.82
C LEU A 389 12.57 -1.59 5.52
N ASP A 390 13.33 -1.01 6.45
CA ASP A 390 14.78 -0.81 6.29
C ASP A 390 15.55 -2.14 6.21
N ALA A 391 15.04 -3.21 6.84
CA ALA A 391 15.62 -4.54 6.75
C ALA A 391 15.46 -5.20 5.35
N MET A 392 14.58 -4.66 4.49
CA MET A 392 14.41 -5.11 3.11
C MET A 392 15.54 -4.58 2.22
N ASN A 393 16.49 -5.44 1.84
CA ASN A 393 17.72 -4.99 1.20
C ASN A 393 17.53 -4.43 -0.22
N ASP A 394 16.59 -5.00 -0.99
CA ASP A 394 16.39 -4.66 -2.41
C ASP A 394 15.71 -3.30 -2.61
N ILE A 395 14.97 -2.80 -1.61
CA ILE A 395 14.32 -1.49 -1.65
C ILE A 395 15.22 -0.36 -1.13
N ARG A 396 16.43 -0.68 -0.65
CA ARG A 396 17.45 0.31 -0.25
C ARG A 396 18.36 0.66 -1.42
N PRO A 397 18.89 1.89 -1.50
CA PRO A 397 19.98 2.20 -2.40
C PRO A 397 21.19 1.29 -2.15
N ASN A 398 21.72 0.66 -3.20
CA ASN A 398 22.91 -0.16 -3.09
C ASN A 398 24.16 0.67 -2.78
N ALA A 399 25.19 0.02 -2.20
CA ALA A 399 26.47 0.63 -1.87
C ALA A 399 27.34 1.05 -3.09
N ASN A 400 26.80 1.09 -4.31
CA ASN A 400 27.57 1.42 -5.50
C ASN A 400 28.04 2.89 -5.49
N GLY A 401 29.32 3.12 -5.71
CA GLY A 401 29.88 4.45 -5.95
C GLY A 401 29.82 5.42 -4.76
N TYR A 402 29.55 4.97 -3.53
CA TYR A 402 29.52 5.86 -2.36
C TYR A 402 30.89 6.49 -2.04
N ALA A 403 31.99 5.85 -2.44
CA ALA A 403 33.34 6.42 -2.32
C ALA A 403 33.75 7.31 -3.51
N ASP A 404 32.96 7.37 -4.58
CA ASP A 404 33.25 8.19 -5.76
C ASP A 404 32.55 9.56 -5.65
N TRP A 405 33.35 10.62 -5.55
CA TRP A 405 32.85 11.99 -5.41
C TRP A 405 31.99 12.43 -6.60
N LYS A 406 32.27 11.95 -7.82
CA LYS A 406 31.46 12.30 -9.01
C LYS A 406 30.06 11.70 -8.91
N THR A 407 30.00 10.42 -8.52
CA THR A 407 28.74 9.73 -8.22
C THR A 407 27.97 10.45 -7.12
N MET A 408 28.65 10.92 -6.06
CA MET A 408 28.00 11.64 -4.97
C MET A 408 27.45 13.01 -5.39
N ILE A 409 28.16 13.79 -6.22
CA ILE A 409 27.62 15.03 -6.79
C ILE A 409 26.42 14.73 -7.68
N PHE A 410 26.51 13.75 -8.56
CA PHE A 410 25.40 13.38 -9.44
C PHE A 410 24.17 12.90 -8.65
N ARG A 411 24.37 12.12 -7.59
CA ARG A 411 23.33 11.72 -6.64
C ARG A 411 22.74 12.92 -5.92
N GLY A 412 23.56 13.87 -5.47
CA GLY A 412 23.10 15.10 -4.82
C GLY A 412 22.26 15.99 -5.75
N LEU A 413 22.71 16.18 -7.00
CA LEU A 413 21.98 16.94 -8.01
C LEU A 413 20.67 16.25 -8.42
N ASN A 414 20.67 14.92 -8.56
CA ASN A 414 19.44 14.17 -8.82
C ASN A 414 18.48 14.18 -7.63
N GLY A 415 19.01 14.09 -6.40
CA GLY A 415 18.21 14.22 -5.18
C GLY A 415 17.57 15.60 -5.09
N LEU A 416 18.32 16.66 -5.40
CA LEU A 416 17.78 18.02 -5.48
C LEU A 416 16.70 18.12 -6.56
N ARG A 417 16.95 17.57 -7.75
CA ARG A 417 15.96 17.52 -8.84
C ARG A 417 14.67 16.82 -8.40
N HIS A 418 14.77 15.63 -7.80
CA HIS A 418 13.61 14.90 -7.34
C HIS A 418 12.86 15.65 -6.24
N HIS A 419 13.57 16.28 -5.30
CA HIS A 419 12.96 17.11 -4.27
C HIS A 419 12.22 18.32 -4.85
N VAL A 420 12.85 19.06 -5.78
CA VAL A 420 12.28 20.25 -6.41
C VAL A 420 11.06 19.93 -7.26
N PHE A 421 11.01 18.77 -7.91
CA PHE A 421 9.89 18.37 -8.75
C PHE A 421 8.94 17.40 -8.06
N ASP A 422 9.23 17.00 -6.81
CA ASP A 422 8.48 15.99 -6.06
C ASP A 422 8.31 14.69 -6.86
N ILE A 423 9.42 14.16 -7.40
CA ILE A 423 9.46 12.94 -8.23
C ILE A 423 9.87 11.71 -7.37
N ASP A 424 10.24 11.91 -6.11
CA ASP A 424 10.77 10.83 -5.28
C ASP A 424 9.75 9.69 -5.12
N LYS A 425 10.22 8.49 -5.48
CA LYS A 425 9.52 7.21 -5.30
C LYS A 425 10.07 6.49 -4.07
N ASP A 426 10.03 7.17 -2.93
CA ASP A 426 10.43 6.59 -1.65
C ASP A 426 9.31 5.67 -1.13
N LEU A 427 9.32 4.42 -1.58
CA LEU A 427 8.31 3.42 -1.23
C LEU A 427 8.27 3.19 0.29
N VAL A 428 9.44 3.11 0.93
CA VAL A 428 9.61 2.86 2.36
C VAL A 428 8.91 3.95 3.19
N ASN A 429 9.29 5.22 3.00
CA ASN A 429 8.71 6.31 3.79
C ASN A 429 7.25 6.59 3.41
N ARG A 430 6.77 6.12 2.26
CA ARG A 430 5.40 6.32 1.82
C ARG A 430 4.40 5.39 2.51
N PHE A 431 4.78 4.21 2.96
CA PHE A 431 3.83 3.29 3.61
C PHE A 431 3.91 3.30 5.14
N VAL A 432 4.86 4.03 5.71
CA VAL A 432 4.86 4.37 7.14
C VAL A 432 3.85 5.49 7.38
N ARG A 433 2.64 5.13 7.79
CA ARG A 433 1.48 6.03 8.00
C ARG A 433 0.97 5.94 9.43
N SER A 434 0.15 6.91 9.84
CA SER A 434 -0.50 6.87 11.17
C SER A 434 -1.56 5.78 11.31
N ASN A 435 -1.87 5.06 10.24
CA ASN A 435 -2.81 3.95 10.23
C ASN A 435 -2.54 3.01 9.04
N GLU A 436 -3.01 1.77 9.16
CA GLU A 436 -3.18 0.81 8.07
C GLU A 436 -4.67 0.74 7.70
N LEU A 437 -4.97 0.53 6.42
CA LEU A 437 -6.33 0.63 5.90
C LEU A 437 -6.66 -0.59 5.05
N PHE A 438 -7.79 -1.22 5.33
CA PHE A 438 -8.25 -2.43 4.65
C PHE A 438 -9.71 -2.30 4.22
N TYR A 439 -10.04 -2.88 3.08
CA TYR A 439 -11.40 -3.07 2.59
C TYR A 439 -11.84 -4.48 2.95
N VAL A 440 -12.92 -4.58 3.70
CA VAL A 440 -13.34 -5.86 4.27
C VAL A 440 -14.43 -6.47 3.40
N VAL A 441 -14.19 -7.71 2.98
CA VAL A 441 -15.15 -8.53 2.23
C VAL A 441 -15.37 -9.82 3.00
N PRO A 442 -16.60 -10.17 3.41
CA PRO A 442 -16.89 -11.46 4.01
C PRO A 442 -16.47 -12.61 3.09
N VAL A 443 -15.82 -13.64 3.61
CA VAL A 443 -15.43 -14.81 2.80
C VAL A 443 -16.65 -15.51 2.20
N SER A 444 -17.83 -15.41 2.83
CA SER A 444 -19.09 -15.92 2.27
C SER A 444 -19.43 -15.35 0.89
N ASP A 445 -18.96 -14.14 0.56
CA ASP A 445 -19.22 -13.48 -0.73
C ASP A 445 -18.49 -14.16 -1.89
N VAL A 446 -17.35 -14.81 -1.62
CA VAL A 446 -16.59 -15.59 -2.60
C VAL A 446 -17.43 -16.70 -3.23
N HIS A 447 -18.47 -17.16 -2.50
CA HIS A 447 -19.37 -18.24 -2.92
C HIS A 447 -20.67 -17.73 -3.58
N GLN A 448 -20.82 -16.41 -3.71
CA GLN A 448 -21.93 -15.79 -4.43
C GLN A 448 -21.41 -15.31 -5.78
N GLU A 449 -21.99 -15.77 -6.88
CA GLU A 449 -21.41 -15.55 -8.22
C GLU A 449 -21.23 -14.05 -8.56
N ASP A 450 -22.24 -13.22 -8.28
CA ASP A 450 -22.17 -11.78 -8.54
C ASP A 450 -21.08 -11.07 -7.73
N SER A 451 -20.91 -11.45 -6.46
CA SER A 451 -19.89 -10.87 -5.58
C SER A 451 -18.51 -11.40 -5.96
N TYR A 452 -18.39 -12.69 -6.27
CA TYR A 452 -17.15 -13.31 -6.76
C TYR A 452 -16.60 -12.59 -7.99
N GLN A 453 -17.44 -12.35 -9.01
CA GLN A 453 -17.01 -11.66 -10.23
C GLN A 453 -16.49 -10.25 -9.93
N LYS A 454 -17.12 -9.54 -8.99
CA LYS A 454 -16.63 -8.22 -8.55
C LYS A 454 -15.31 -8.32 -7.79
N ILE A 455 -15.13 -9.32 -6.92
CA ILE A 455 -13.89 -9.49 -6.12
C ILE A 455 -12.68 -9.79 -7.03
N VAL A 456 -12.85 -10.64 -8.05
CA VAL A 456 -11.75 -11.08 -8.91
C VAL A 456 -11.50 -10.19 -10.13
N GLN A 457 -12.33 -9.16 -10.34
CA GLN A 457 -12.16 -8.23 -11.45
C GLN A 457 -10.87 -7.43 -11.30
N CYS A 458 -9.92 -7.63 -12.23
CA CYS A 458 -8.71 -6.81 -12.28
C CYS A 458 -9.04 -5.35 -12.63
N GLY A 459 -8.46 -4.41 -11.88
CA GLY A 459 -8.39 -2.99 -12.21
C GLY A 459 -7.43 -2.66 -13.33
#